data_AF-A0A521ZKD7-F1
#
_entry.id   AF-A0A521ZKD7-F1
#
_cell.length_a   1.000
_cell.length_b   1.000
_cell.length_c   1.000
_cell.angle_alpha   90.00
_cell.angle_beta   90.00
_cell.angle_gamma   90.00
#
_symmetry.space_group_name_H-M   'P 1'
#
loop_
_entity.id
_entity.type
_entity.pdbx_description
1 polymer ?
#
loop_
_entity_poly.entity_id
_entity_poly.type
_entity_poly.pdbx_seq_one_letter_code
_entity_poly.pdbx_strand_id
1 'polypeptide(L)'
;MNFRFAIRALLVAATVAGAQHAHALAALDFQDMTCAKTQALCGAAQTYSAKGFTLQYAPAAGEQYPVGLTAVGKSWQYNVNGSIALTANSCSATTTLTNNKGAAFAMFAIDLAEMNGDSPSSVTFVGTKVDGSKVTKSVQLDGKAGWQRVVMPSAFSSLKSVTWTQGDCSTNKPHMFDNIVVN
;
A
#
# COMPACT_ATOMS: atom_id res chain seq x y z
N MET A 1 20.04 -32.31 -68.17
CA MET A 1 19.35 -31.18 -67.51
C MET A 1 18.06 -31.75 -66.90
N ASN A 2 17.96 -31.81 -65.56
CA ASN A 2 16.72 -31.86 -64.77
C ASN A 2 17.09 -32.09 -63.29
N PHE A 3 16.95 -31.03 -62.50
CA PHE A 3 17.33 -30.95 -61.09
C PHE A 3 16.33 -31.69 -60.20
N ARG A 4 16.85 -32.55 -59.31
CA ARG A 4 16.11 -33.15 -58.19
C ARG A 4 16.06 -32.15 -57.03
N PHE A 5 14.88 -31.66 -56.68
CA PHE A 5 14.68 -30.90 -55.44
C PHE A 5 14.33 -31.86 -54.30
N ALA A 6 15.25 -32.00 -53.33
CA ALA A 6 14.99 -32.66 -52.06
C ALA A 6 14.55 -31.61 -51.04
N ILE A 7 13.30 -31.70 -50.56
CA ILE A 7 12.77 -30.85 -49.49
C ILE A 7 13.14 -31.52 -48.16
N ARG A 8 14.04 -30.91 -47.39
CA ARG A 8 14.28 -31.25 -45.99
C ARG A 8 13.21 -30.56 -45.13
N ALA A 9 12.36 -31.34 -44.48
CA ALA A 9 11.46 -30.83 -43.46
C ALA A 9 12.24 -30.58 -42.17
N LEU A 10 12.31 -29.33 -41.74
CA LEU A 10 12.84 -28.92 -40.44
C LEU A 10 11.68 -28.95 -39.43
N LEU A 11 11.72 -29.82 -38.43
CA LEU A 11 10.83 -29.72 -37.26
C LEU A 11 11.27 -28.53 -36.42
N VAL A 12 10.40 -27.54 -36.26
CA VAL A 12 10.54 -26.49 -35.25
C VAL A 12 9.95 -27.01 -33.96
N ALA A 13 10.80 -27.25 -32.96
CA ALA A 13 10.38 -27.52 -31.59
C ALA A 13 9.81 -26.22 -31.00
N ALA A 14 8.51 -26.17 -30.74
CA ALA A 14 7.90 -25.08 -30.00
C ALA A 14 8.31 -25.20 -28.52
N THR A 15 9.18 -24.30 -28.06
CA THR A 15 9.42 -24.10 -26.64
C THR A 15 8.16 -23.52 -26.01
N VAL A 16 7.55 -24.25 -25.08
CA VAL A 16 6.52 -23.71 -24.19
C VAL A 16 7.22 -22.73 -23.26
N ALA A 17 7.28 -21.46 -23.65
CA ALA A 17 7.59 -20.39 -22.73
C ALA A 17 6.48 -20.40 -21.68
N GLY A 18 6.79 -20.86 -20.47
CA GLY A 18 5.90 -20.71 -19.33
C GLY A 18 5.55 -19.24 -19.21
N ALA A 19 4.26 -18.91 -19.31
CA ALA A 19 3.77 -17.56 -19.10
C ALA A 19 4.11 -17.15 -17.66
N GLN A 20 5.24 -16.47 -17.49
CA GLN A 20 5.47 -15.63 -16.33
C GLN A 20 4.34 -14.60 -16.38
N HIS A 21 3.34 -14.79 -15.51
CA HIS A 21 2.29 -13.80 -15.33
C HIS A 21 2.98 -12.58 -14.76
N ALA A 22 3.28 -11.61 -15.62
CA ALA A 22 3.64 -10.28 -15.17
C ALA A 22 2.46 -9.78 -14.35
N HIS A 23 2.62 -9.78 -13.03
CA HIS A 23 1.64 -9.23 -12.12
C HIS A 23 1.50 -7.73 -12.44
N ALA A 24 0.35 -7.33 -12.97
CA ALA A 24 0.08 -5.94 -13.30
C ALA A 24 0.13 -5.10 -12.01
N LEU A 25 0.73 -3.91 -12.10
CA LEU A 25 0.74 -2.98 -10.97
C LEU A 25 -0.70 -2.61 -10.59
N ALA A 26 -1.00 -2.67 -9.30
CA ALA A 26 -2.24 -2.21 -8.72
C ALA A 26 -1.98 -1.00 -7.82
N ALA A 27 -2.87 -0.01 -7.89
CA ALA A 27 -2.92 1.11 -6.95
C ALA A 27 -4.16 0.97 -6.06
N LEU A 28 -3.97 1.06 -4.74
CA LEU A 28 -5.05 1.26 -3.78
C LEU A 28 -5.19 2.76 -3.56
N ASP A 29 -6.27 3.34 -4.09
CA ASP A 29 -6.50 4.80 -4.19
C ASP A 29 -7.77 5.27 -3.44
N PHE A 30 -8.49 4.36 -2.78
CA PHE A 30 -9.63 4.64 -1.89
C PHE A 30 -10.81 5.46 -2.50
N GLN A 31 -10.86 5.63 -3.82
CA GLN A 31 -11.87 6.49 -4.47
C GLN A 31 -13.30 5.89 -4.44
N ASP A 32 -13.42 4.63 -4.07
CA ASP A 32 -14.66 3.90 -3.84
C ASP A 32 -15.35 4.26 -2.50
N MET A 33 -14.65 4.93 -1.58
CA MET A 33 -15.21 5.37 -0.29
C MET A 33 -16.18 6.54 -0.46
N THR A 34 -17.45 6.21 -0.60
CA THR A 34 -18.49 7.20 -0.94
C THR A 34 -18.67 8.26 0.14
N CYS A 35 -18.51 7.93 1.43
CA CYS A 35 -18.68 8.92 2.52
C CYS A 35 -17.66 10.07 2.46
N ALA A 36 -16.41 9.77 2.06
CA ALA A 36 -15.32 10.74 2.00
C ALA A 36 -15.41 11.69 0.80
N LYS A 37 -16.39 11.49 -0.09
CA LYS A 37 -16.70 12.41 -1.19
C LYS A 37 -17.37 13.69 -0.69
N THR A 38 -18.08 13.62 0.43
CA THR A 38 -18.86 14.76 0.98
C THR A 38 -18.49 15.11 2.42
N GLN A 39 -17.78 14.24 3.13
CA GLN A 39 -17.39 14.45 4.52
C GLN A 39 -15.88 14.60 4.64
N ALA A 40 -15.42 15.44 5.57
CA ALA A 40 -14.00 15.63 5.81
C ALA A 40 -13.37 14.37 6.43
N LEU A 41 -14.10 13.72 7.34
CA LEU A 41 -13.72 12.46 7.96
C LEU A 41 -14.95 11.56 8.04
N CYS A 42 -14.79 10.28 7.75
CA CYS A 42 -15.83 9.28 7.97
C CYS A 42 -15.21 7.91 8.27
N GLY A 43 -15.92 7.08 9.05
CA GLY A 43 -15.44 5.73 9.35
C GLY A 43 -15.37 4.87 8.09
N ALA A 44 -14.22 4.21 7.87
CA ALA A 44 -14.00 3.31 6.73
C ALA A 44 -14.13 1.81 7.09
N ALA A 45 -14.14 1.48 8.39
CA ALA A 45 -14.17 0.15 9.02
C ALA A 45 -12.79 -0.41 9.44
N GLN A 46 -12.80 -1.60 10.04
CA GLN A 46 -11.60 -2.31 10.51
C GLN A 46 -10.73 -2.83 9.37
N THR A 47 -11.33 -3.02 8.19
CA THR A 47 -10.64 -3.48 6.99
C THR A 47 -11.04 -2.64 5.79
N TYR A 48 -10.12 -2.51 4.84
CA TYR A 48 -10.39 -2.04 3.49
C TYR A 48 -9.80 -3.02 2.49
N SER A 49 -10.59 -3.47 1.51
CA SER A 49 -10.14 -4.41 0.49
C SER A 49 -10.39 -3.88 -0.90
N ALA A 50 -9.35 -3.84 -1.73
CA ALA A 50 -9.46 -3.47 -3.13
C ALA A 50 -8.35 -4.15 -3.94
N LYS A 51 -8.62 -4.39 -5.23
CA LYS A 51 -7.64 -4.94 -6.20
C LYS A 51 -6.93 -6.22 -5.74
N GLY A 52 -7.58 -7.04 -4.91
CA GLY A 52 -7.00 -8.29 -4.39
C GLY A 52 -6.09 -8.12 -3.17
N PHE A 53 -6.07 -6.93 -2.56
CA PHE A 53 -5.35 -6.65 -1.32
C PHE A 53 -6.31 -6.26 -0.20
N THR A 54 -5.83 -6.36 1.03
CA THR A 54 -6.54 -5.91 2.23
C THR A 54 -5.60 -5.11 3.12
N LEU A 55 -6.09 -3.96 3.56
CA LEU A 55 -5.57 -3.23 4.71
C LEU A 55 -6.38 -3.64 5.93
N GLN A 56 -5.68 -4.06 6.97
CA GLN A 56 -6.24 -4.44 8.26
C GLN A 56 -5.76 -3.46 9.32
N TYR A 57 -6.69 -2.82 10.02
CA TYR A 57 -6.39 -2.10 11.24
C TYR A 57 -6.21 -3.10 12.40
N ALA A 58 -5.25 -2.81 13.28
CA ALA A 58 -5.18 -3.40 14.61
C ALA A 58 -4.93 -2.29 15.65
N PRO A 59 -5.72 -2.26 16.75
CA PRO A 59 -5.61 -1.22 17.75
C PRO A 59 -4.32 -1.30 18.55
N ALA A 60 -3.97 -0.20 19.22
CA ALA A 60 -2.88 -0.21 20.18
C ALA A 60 -3.22 -1.09 21.40
N ALA A 61 -2.19 -1.61 22.05
CA ALA A 61 -2.36 -2.39 23.28
C ALA A 61 -3.05 -1.53 24.35
N GLY A 62 -4.15 -2.06 24.92
CA GLY A 62 -4.92 -1.37 25.97
C GLY A 62 -5.94 -0.36 25.46
N GLU A 63 -6.12 -0.20 24.15
CA GLU A 63 -7.16 0.68 23.61
C GLU A 63 -8.57 0.14 23.88
N GLN A 64 -9.41 0.94 24.53
CA GLN A 64 -10.76 0.54 24.95
C GLN A 64 -11.82 0.69 23.85
N TYR A 65 -11.61 1.61 22.90
CA TYR A 65 -12.63 1.97 21.90
C TYR A 65 -12.05 2.05 20.48
N PRO A 66 -11.65 0.92 19.89
CA PRO A 66 -11.03 0.91 18.58
C PRO A 66 -12.05 1.29 17.49
N VAL A 67 -11.75 2.34 16.73
CA VAL A 67 -12.64 2.87 15.68
C VAL A 67 -12.24 2.45 14.26
N GLY A 68 -11.06 1.84 14.10
CA GLY A 68 -10.61 1.28 12.82
C GLY A 68 -9.93 2.30 11.92
N LEU A 69 -10.02 2.07 10.61
CA LEU A 69 -9.60 3.01 9.58
C LEU A 69 -10.65 4.12 9.44
N THR A 70 -10.18 5.35 9.26
CA THR A 70 -11.01 6.51 8.90
C THR A 70 -10.61 6.98 7.51
N ALA A 71 -11.61 7.21 6.67
CA ALA A 71 -11.41 7.86 5.39
C ALA A 71 -11.25 9.37 5.59
N VAL A 72 -10.23 9.93 4.95
CA VAL A 72 -9.94 11.35 4.92
C VAL A 72 -10.41 11.90 3.58
N GLY A 73 -11.47 12.70 3.62
CA GLY A 73 -12.07 13.28 2.42
C GLY A 73 -11.33 14.51 1.91
N LYS A 74 -11.71 14.94 0.71
CA LYS A 74 -11.10 16.12 0.04
C LYS A 74 -11.38 17.44 0.76
N SER A 75 -12.42 17.48 1.59
CA SER A 75 -12.78 18.67 2.39
C SER A 75 -12.03 18.76 3.72
N TRP A 76 -11.18 17.78 4.05
CA TRP A 76 -10.29 17.90 5.20
C TRP A 76 -9.22 18.95 4.91
N GLN A 77 -9.13 19.98 5.76
CA GLN A 77 -8.30 21.16 5.49
C GLN A 77 -6.81 20.87 5.28
N TYR A 78 -6.31 19.77 5.82
CA TYR A 78 -4.90 19.36 5.69
C TYR A 78 -4.67 18.37 4.53
N ASN A 79 -5.74 17.87 3.90
CA ASN A 79 -5.68 17.02 2.71
C ASN A 79 -5.46 17.86 1.43
N VAL A 80 -4.38 18.64 1.43
CA VAL A 80 -4.11 19.64 0.39
C VAL A 80 -3.81 18.97 -0.94
N ASN A 81 -4.63 19.26 -1.96
CA ASN A 81 -4.57 18.67 -3.31
C ASN A 81 -4.65 17.14 -3.33
N GLY A 82 -5.11 16.53 -2.23
CA GLY A 82 -5.19 15.09 -2.12
C GLY A 82 -6.45 14.49 -2.71
N SER A 83 -6.39 13.17 -2.84
CA SER A 83 -7.53 12.34 -3.16
C SER A 83 -8.19 11.84 -1.87
N ILE A 84 -9.14 10.90 -1.94
CA ILE A 84 -9.62 10.24 -0.73
C ILE A 84 -8.48 9.39 -0.17
N ALA A 85 -8.18 9.57 1.10
CA ALA A 85 -7.11 8.88 1.79
C ALA A 85 -7.63 8.04 2.96
N LEU A 86 -6.74 7.29 3.60
CA LEU A 86 -7.02 6.58 4.83
C LEU A 86 -6.06 6.99 5.95
N THR A 87 -6.52 6.81 7.18
CA THR A 87 -5.71 6.93 8.40
C THR A 87 -6.14 5.84 9.38
N ALA A 88 -5.22 5.28 10.16
CA ALA A 88 -5.61 4.48 11.31
C ALA A 88 -6.05 5.43 12.42
N ASN A 89 -7.30 5.34 12.86
CA ASN A 89 -7.89 6.36 13.72
C ASN A 89 -7.67 6.05 15.21
N SER A 90 -6.41 5.83 15.57
CA SER A 90 -5.97 5.59 16.94
C SER A 90 -4.45 5.77 17.07
N CYS A 91 -4.03 6.27 18.23
CA CYS A 91 -2.63 6.44 18.57
C CYS A 91 -1.97 5.08 18.80
N SER A 92 -0.82 4.87 18.16
CA SER A 92 -0.08 3.60 18.14
C SER A 92 -0.80 2.42 17.49
N ALA A 93 -1.97 2.63 16.87
CA ALA A 93 -2.59 1.61 16.05
C ALA A 93 -1.74 1.29 14.82
N THR A 94 -1.93 0.08 14.29
CA THR A 94 -1.19 -0.40 13.13
C THR A 94 -2.11 -0.65 11.96
N THR A 95 -1.56 -0.47 10.76
CA THR A 95 -2.17 -0.89 9.51
C THR A 95 -1.30 -1.97 8.90
N THR A 96 -1.90 -3.10 8.51
CA THR A 96 -1.22 -4.20 7.84
C THR A 96 -1.82 -4.43 6.46
N LEU A 97 -0.97 -4.37 5.43
CA LEU A 97 -1.29 -4.71 4.05
C LEU A 97 -0.96 -6.17 3.75
N THR A 98 -1.90 -6.92 3.18
CA THR A 98 -1.73 -8.30 2.71
C THR A 98 -2.38 -8.51 1.35
N ASN A 99 -1.91 -9.54 0.62
CA ASN A 99 -2.58 -10.05 -0.56
C ASN A 99 -3.69 -11.05 -0.14
N ASN A 100 -4.91 -10.89 -0.66
CA ASN A 100 -6.09 -11.67 -0.27
C ASN A 100 -5.98 -13.15 -0.62
N LYS A 101 -5.13 -13.51 -1.58
CA LYS A 101 -4.88 -14.90 -1.99
C LYS A 101 -3.69 -15.53 -1.25
N GLY A 102 -3.04 -14.79 -0.35
CA GLY A 102 -1.82 -15.22 0.35
C GLY A 102 -0.58 -15.33 -0.57
N ALA A 103 -0.67 -14.84 -1.80
CA ALA A 103 0.46 -14.78 -2.72
C ALA A 103 1.48 -13.73 -2.25
N ALA A 104 2.76 -13.96 -2.60
CA ALA A 104 3.79 -12.97 -2.39
C ALA A 104 3.53 -11.73 -3.26
N PHE A 105 3.86 -10.54 -2.75
CA PHE A 105 3.77 -9.29 -3.50
C PHE A 105 5.00 -8.41 -3.28
N ALA A 106 5.13 -7.34 -4.05
CA ALA A 106 6.06 -6.25 -3.82
C ALA A 106 5.27 -4.97 -3.55
N MET A 107 5.82 -4.10 -2.71
CA MET A 107 5.30 -2.74 -2.50
C MET A 107 6.31 -1.77 -3.09
N PHE A 108 5.86 -0.93 -4.03
CA PHE A 108 6.73 -0.03 -4.77
C PHE A 108 6.69 1.39 -4.23
N ALA A 109 5.50 1.85 -3.84
CA ALA A 109 5.32 3.21 -3.36
C ALA A 109 4.05 3.38 -2.53
N ILE A 110 4.00 4.50 -1.82
CA ILE A 110 2.84 5.01 -1.08
C ILE A 110 2.96 6.52 -1.01
N ASP A 111 1.84 7.24 -1.03
CA ASP A 111 1.81 8.66 -0.75
C ASP A 111 1.44 8.85 0.72
N LEU A 112 2.17 9.72 1.42
CA LEU A 112 1.96 10.04 2.84
C LEU A 112 1.76 11.53 3.01
N ALA A 113 0.98 11.92 4.01
CA ALA A 113 0.85 13.31 4.44
C ALA A 113 0.56 13.36 5.95
N GLU A 114 0.96 14.44 6.59
CA GLU A 114 0.62 14.74 7.97
C GLU A 114 -0.90 14.89 8.10
N MET A 115 -1.49 14.24 9.11
CA MET A 115 -2.93 14.30 9.30
C MET A 115 -3.41 15.73 9.65
N ASN A 116 -2.60 16.48 10.40
CA ASN A 116 -2.95 17.81 10.89
C ASN A 116 -2.02 18.94 10.41
N GLY A 117 -0.98 18.63 9.61
CA GLY A 117 0.00 19.60 9.12
C GLY A 117 0.68 20.44 10.22
N ASP A 118 0.73 19.95 11.46
CA ASP A 118 1.12 20.70 12.65
C ASP A 118 2.52 20.34 13.16
N SER A 119 3.07 19.19 12.77
CA SER A 119 4.44 18.77 13.07
C SER A 119 4.89 17.60 12.19
N PRO A 120 6.21 17.39 12.01
CA PRO A 120 6.75 16.22 11.33
C PRO A 120 6.22 14.91 11.92
N SER A 121 5.90 13.97 11.04
CA SER A 121 5.55 12.59 11.39
C SER A 121 6.62 11.62 10.89
N SER A 122 6.87 10.55 11.65
CA SER A 122 7.76 9.45 11.28
C SER A 122 6.94 8.20 11.00
N VAL A 123 7.14 7.59 9.83
CA VAL A 123 6.48 6.34 9.48
C VAL A 123 7.53 5.27 9.24
N THR A 124 7.42 4.17 9.99
CA THR A 124 8.28 3.00 9.82
C THR A 124 7.46 1.84 9.25
N PHE A 125 7.82 1.44 8.04
CA PHE A 125 7.28 0.26 7.37
C PHE A 125 8.13 -0.95 7.71
N VAL A 126 7.48 -2.03 8.11
CA VAL A 126 8.09 -3.35 8.34
C VAL A 126 7.45 -4.35 7.39
N GLY A 127 8.20 -4.75 6.37
CA GLY A 127 7.84 -5.84 5.46
C GLY A 127 8.25 -7.19 6.04
N THR A 128 7.32 -8.15 6.12
CA THR A 128 7.64 -9.55 6.41
C THR A 128 7.63 -10.33 5.11
N LYS A 129 8.74 -10.97 4.77
CA LYS A 129 8.89 -11.78 3.54
C LYS A 129 8.28 -13.16 3.69
N VAL A 130 8.09 -13.84 2.56
CA VAL A 130 7.61 -15.23 2.52
C VAL A 130 8.51 -16.22 3.26
N ASP A 131 9.81 -15.93 3.36
CA ASP A 131 10.79 -16.73 4.12
C ASP A 131 10.83 -16.37 5.62
N GLY A 132 9.98 -15.43 6.07
CA GLY A 132 9.91 -14.96 7.45
C GLY A 132 10.93 -13.86 7.81
N SER A 133 11.89 -13.54 6.93
CA SER A 133 12.80 -12.42 7.15
C SER A 133 12.06 -11.07 7.09
N LYS A 134 12.65 -10.04 7.70
CA LYS A 134 12.07 -8.70 7.76
C LYS A 134 12.90 -7.68 6.99
N VAL A 135 12.23 -6.71 6.38
CA VAL A 135 12.82 -5.50 5.80
C VAL A 135 12.15 -4.28 6.39
N THR A 136 12.91 -3.21 6.59
CA THR A 136 12.40 -2.00 7.24
C THR A 136 12.73 -0.77 6.42
N LYS A 137 11.81 0.19 6.37
CA LYS A 137 12.04 1.53 5.81
C LYS A 137 11.38 2.57 6.73
N SER A 138 12.19 3.50 7.23
CA SER A 138 11.69 4.67 7.95
C SER A 138 11.69 5.90 7.04
N VAL A 139 10.68 6.73 7.22
CA VAL A 139 10.43 7.97 6.48
C VAL A 139 10.12 9.08 7.48
N GLN A 140 10.75 10.23 7.30
CA GLN A 140 10.38 11.47 7.99
C GLN A 140 9.60 12.33 7.02
N LEU A 141 8.38 12.71 7.39
CA LEU A 141 7.64 13.77 6.72
C LEU A 141 8.16 15.13 7.19
N ASP A 142 7.86 16.19 6.44
CA ASP A 142 8.50 17.51 6.56
C ASP A 142 7.77 18.49 7.50
N GLY A 143 6.67 18.05 8.11
CA GLY A 143 5.82 18.82 9.00
C GLY A 143 4.92 19.82 8.29
N LYS A 144 4.71 19.69 6.98
CA LYS A 144 3.89 20.62 6.19
C LYS A 144 2.71 19.89 5.58
N ALA A 145 1.59 20.60 5.45
CA ALA A 145 0.46 20.06 4.71
C ALA A 145 0.83 19.81 3.25
N GLY A 146 0.61 18.58 2.77
CA GLY A 146 0.89 18.17 1.40
C GLY A 146 1.33 16.72 1.31
N TRP A 147 1.19 16.15 0.11
CA TRP A 147 1.49 14.75 -0.16
C TRP A 147 2.96 14.52 -0.54
N GLN A 148 3.56 13.52 0.07
CA GLN A 148 4.94 13.10 -0.12
C GLN A 148 4.95 11.66 -0.65
N ARG A 149 5.44 11.49 -1.88
CA ARG A 149 5.62 10.17 -2.49
C ARG A 149 6.81 9.47 -1.84
N VAL A 150 6.55 8.34 -1.20
CA VAL A 150 7.57 7.43 -0.67
C VAL A 150 7.79 6.30 -1.66
N VAL A 151 9.01 6.19 -2.18
CA VAL A 151 9.45 5.04 -2.97
C VAL A 151 10.08 4.00 -2.05
N MET A 152 9.62 2.76 -2.14
CA MET A 152 10.14 1.64 -1.37
C MET A 152 11.43 1.10 -2.00
N PRO A 153 12.43 0.68 -1.20
CA PRO A 153 13.61 0.02 -1.74
C PRO A 153 13.23 -1.35 -2.32
N SER A 154 13.99 -1.83 -3.30
CA SER A 154 13.76 -3.14 -3.97
C SER A 154 13.70 -4.34 -3.00
N ALA A 155 14.23 -4.18 -1.79
CA ALA A 155 14.12 -5.15 -0.70
C ALA A 155 12.66 -5.42 -0.26
N PHE A 156 11.72 -4.51 -0.52
CA PHE A 156 10.27 -4.68 -0.32
C PHE A 156 9.64 -5.51 -1.44
N SER A 157 10.21 -6.69 -1.67
CA SER A 157 9.76 -7.70 -2.63
C SER A 157 9.61 -9.06 -1.93
N SER A 158 8.83 -9.96 -2.54
CA SER A 158 8.49 -11.27 -1.98
C SER A 158 7.88 -11.17 -0.57
N LEU A 159 7.03 -10.17 -0.37
CA LEU A 159 6.39 -9.83 0.88
C LEU A 159 5.16 -10.71 1.10
N LYS A 160 5.01 -11.18 2.34
CA LYS A 160 3.77 -11.73 2.88
C LYS A 160 2.89 -10.62 3.44
N SER A 161 3.50 -9.60 4.03
CA SER A 161 2.79 -8.43 4.58
C SER A 161 3.68 -7.21 4.69
N VAL A 162 3.07 -6.02 4.77
CA VAL A 162 3.72 -4.78 5.22
C VAL A 162 2.90 -4.17 6.34
N THR A 163 3.55 -3.82 7.46
CA THR A 163 2.89 -3.18 8.60
C THR A 163 3.55 -1.85 8.91
N TRP A 164 2.76 -0.85 9.27
CA TRP A 164 3.22 0.43 9.82
C TRP A 164 2.31 0.92 10.93
N THR A 165 2.82 1.82 11.78
CA THR A 165 2.13 2.36 12.95
C THR A 165 1.74 3.82 12.70
N GLN A 166 0.56 4.23 13.16
CA GLN A 166 -0.03 5.57 12.99
C GLN A 166 0.85 6.71 13.55
N GLY A 167 1.65 6.42 14.58
CA GLY A 167 2.31 7.41 15.44
C GLY A 167 1.70 7.38 16.84
N ASP A 168 2.41 7.88 17.86
CA ASP A 168 1.96 7.86 19.25
C ASP A 168 1.03 9.05 19.61
N CYS A 169 0.76 9.93 18.64
CA CYS A 169 0.01 11.19 18.77
C CYS A 169 0.62 12.25 19.71
N SER A 170 1.73 11.94 20.37
CA SER A 170 2.43 12.85 21.28
C SER A 170 3.69 13.39 20.61
N THR A 171 4.69 12.53 20.45
CA THR A 171 5.98 12.84 19.84
C THR A 171 5.96 12.57 18.35
N ASN A 172 5.32 11.48 17.93
CA ASN A 172 5.13 11.10 16.54
C ASN A 172 3.67 11.32 16.13
N LYS A 173 3.43 12.41 15.39
CA LYS A 173 2.08 12.82 14.99
C LYS A 173 1.44 11.83 14.01
N PRO A 174 0.09 11.80 13.95
CA PRO A 174 -0.64 10.96 13.01
C PRO A 174 -0.41 11.40 11.55
N HIS A 175 -0.49 10.42 10.65
CA HIS A 175 -0.39 10.62 9.21
C HIS A 175 -1.59 10.00 8.48
N MET A 176 -1.85 10.47 7.28
CA MET A 176 -2.75 9.83 6.31
C MET A 176 -1.93 9.23 5.18
N PHE A 177 -2.51 8.25 4.49
CA PHE A 177 -1.87 7.53 3.40
C PHE A 177 -2.82 7.31 2.22
N ASP A 178 -2.25 7.29 1.01
CA ASP A 178 -2.95 7.15 -0.28
C ASP A 178 -2.05 6.46 -1.33
N ASN A 179 -2.64 6.06 -2.47
CA ASN A 179 -1.96 5.58 -3.67
C ASN A 179 -0.89 4.52 -3.42
N ILE A 180 -1.26 3.47 -2.67
CA ILE A 180 -0.38 2.34 -2.38
C ILE A 180 -0.19 1.52 -3.65
N VAL A 181 1.06 1.42 -4.15
CA VAL A 181 1.40 0.72 -5.39
C VAL A 181 2.02 -0.65 -5.09
N VAL A 182 1.40 -1.72 -5.61
CA VAL A 182 1.76 -3.13 -5.40
C VAL A 182 1.64 -3.95 -6.70
N ASN A 183 2.02 -5.25 -6.67
CA ASN A 183 1.78 -6.22 -7.76
C ASN A 183 1.21 -7.56 -7.25
#